data_AF-I4ANG0-F1
#
_entry.id   AF-I4ANG0-F1
#
_cell.length_a   1.000
_cell.length_b   1.000
_cell.length_c   1.000
_cell.angle_alpha   90.00
_cell.angle_beta   90.00
_cell.angle_gamma   90.00
#
_symmetry.space_group_name_H-M   'P 1'
#
loop_
_entity.id
_entity.type
_entity.pdbx_description
1 polymer ?
#
loop_
_entity_poly.entity_id
_entity_poly.type
_entity_poly.pdbx_seq_one_letter_code
_entity_poly.pdbx_strand_id
1 'polypeptide(L)'
;MHNTNRNSNSNDRRVKNMSEGNNQLQKGKMNQETNPYLGKYNVFGDGYFSEDYYLLNRHNQKLIDFNVRDYFESNQLVSLNQFLKIIEENNYNSVSMYRRNTTYNKKESRYSIDWYLLLDDESIIINITYDAVQKLDDVIFRFDMITAIENTPIEKLEKLFELATKCIIETKESDKRYINIVGNTPRIGLTLRKHQIKPPAIPDLDLYYGDKFEEKHDVLVTEINKKNNSGLFIFHGVTGSGKTNYIRYLISKAKPEIEFIFYPITLLREITSPDLITFLSDYQDAVLIIEESEDSVQARDLFNTDKSSIANLLNVSDGLLSDVLNLKIICTFNTDIKNLDKALLREGRLSGIHRFEALPIENANKIAKLNNIEREFKEPATLAQIYNVPLNEDFSDFSVRQKKIGFGK
;
A
#
# COMPACT_ATOMS: atom_id res chain seq x y z
N MET A 1 38.57 -18.64 46.22
CA MET A 1 38.58 -18.50 47.70
C MET A 1 37.27 -17.85 48.15
N HIS A 2 36.88 -18.08 49.41
CA HIS A 2 35.70 -17.59 50.17
C HIS A 2 34.41 -17.04 49.51
N ASN A 3 33.33 -17.75 49.83
CA ASN A 3 31.92 -17.33 50.05
C ASN A 3 31.67 -15.93 50.65
N THR A 4 30.49 -15.35 50.33
CA THR A 4 29.29 -15.22 51.21
C THR A 4 28.01 -15.06 50.34
N ASN A 5 26.85 -15.73 50.51
CA ASN A 5 25.89 -15.93 51.64
C ASN A 5 25.02 -14.67 51.90
N ARG A 6 23.67 -14.65 51.99
CA ARG A 6 22.56 -15.59 52.33
C ARG A 6 21.30 -15.31 51.43
N ASN A 7 20.29 -16.18 51.20
CA ASN A 7 19.25 -16.77 52.09
C ASN A 7 18.48 -15.76 52.97
N SER A 8 17.16 -15.85 53.23
CA SER A 8 16.02 -16.67 52.72
C SER A 8 14.69 -15.92 53.09
N ASN A 9 13.42 -16.38 53.09
CA ASN A 9 12.76 -17.70 53.08
C ASN A 9 11.26 -17.56 52.65
N SER A 10 10.46 -18.65 52.62
CA SER A 10 9.00 -18.68 52.37
C SER A 10 8.17 -19.15 53.59
N ASN A 11 6.82 -19.03 53.56
CA ASN A 11 5.92 -19.76 54.47
C ASN A 11 4.43 -19.78 54.05
N ASP A 12 3.66 -20.67 54.68
CA ASP A 12 2.31 -21.16 54.31
C ASP A 12 1.26 -20.87 55.41
N ARG A 13 -0.07 -20.89 55.10
CA ARG A 13 -1.19 -21.51 55.90
C ARG A 13 -2.64 -21.02 55.64
N ARG A 14 -3.58 -21.89 56.02
CA ARG A 14 -5.07 -21.84 55.91
C ARG A 14 -5.78 -21.18 57.12
N VAL A 15 -7.03 -20.74 56.94
CA VAL A 15 -8.12 -20.73 57.97
C VAL A 15 -9.48 -21.12 57.32
N LYS A 16 -10.51 -21.47 58.12
CA LYS A 16 -11.85 -21.96 57.72
C LYS A 16 -13.00 -21.20 58.40
N ASN A 17 -14.19 -21.23 57.77
CA ASN A 17 -15.58 -21.07 58.26
C ASN A 17 -15.92 -20.39 59.61
N MET A 18 -16.95 -19.51 59.61
CA MET A 18 -18.02 -19.50 60.63
C MET A 18 -19.34 -18.91 60.08
N SER A 19 -20.40 -18.79 60.90
CA SER A 19 -21.80 -18.96 60.46
C SER A 19 -22.87 -18.09 61.15
N GLU A 20 -24.06 -18.04 60.51
CA GLU A 20 -25.41 -17.72 61.04
C GLU A 20 -25.81 -16.28 61.43
N GLY A 21 -27.09 -15.96 61.20
CA GLY A 21 -27.77 -14.70 61.51
C GLY A 21 -29.17 -14.65 60.86
N ASN A 22 -30.24 -14.54 61.65
CA ASN A 22 -31.63 -14.80 61.22
C ASN A 22 -32.52 -13.54 61.09
N ASN A 23 -33.70 -13.77 60.49
CA ASN A 23 -35.01 -13.09 60.67
C ASN A 23 -35.51 -11.96 59.72
N GLN A 24 -36.55 -12.33 58.93
CA GLN A 24 -37.94 -11.80 58.98
C GLN A 24 -38.25 -10.31 58.63
N LEU A 25 -39.36 -9.91 57.97
CA LEU A 25 -40.64 -10.56 57.56
C LEU A 25 -41.21 -9.94 56.26
N GLN A 26 -41.94 -10.75 55.45
CA GLN A 26 -43.16 -10.42 54.63
C GLN A 26 -43.08 -9.28 53.56
N LYS A 27 -43.84 -9.28 52.45
CA LYS A 27 -44.79 -10.23 51.81
C LYS A 27 -44.90 -9.85 50.31
N GLY A 28 -44.94 -10.81 49.39
CA GLY A 28 -45.14 -10.51 47.96
C GLY A 28 -45.06 -11.71 47.01
N LYS A 29 -46.17 -12.44 46.86
CA LYS A 29 -46.44 -13.34 45.72
C LYS A 29 -47.38 -12.59 44.76
N MET A 30 -47.33 -12.73 43.43
CA MET A 30 -46.45 -13.43 42.48
C MET A 30 -46.60 -12.72 41.12
N ASN A 31 -45.57 -12.70 40.27
CA ASN A 31 -45.67 -13.25 38.91
C ASN A 31 -44.32 -13.20 38.15
N GLN A 32 -44.09 -14.30 37.43
CA GLN A 32 -43.07 -14.62 36.45
C GLN A 32 -42.26 -13.46 35.81
N GLU A 33 -40.97 -13.36 36.18
CA GLU A 33 -39.90 -13.01 35.24
C GLU A 33 -38.79 -14.06 35.34
N THR A 34 -38.38 -14.63 34.20
CA THR A 34 -37.36 -15.69 34.12
C THR A 34 -35.99 -15.13 33.79
N ASN A 35 -35.22 -14.81 34.82
CA ASN A 35 -33.77 -14.64 34.75
C ASN A 35 -33.06 -16.02 34.55
N PRO A 36 -31.77 -16.13 34.16
CA PRO A 36 -30.80 -15.05 33.92
C PRO A 36 -29.83 -15.23 32.72
N TYR A 37 -29.73 -14.23 31.83
CA TYR A 37 -28.66 -14.14 30.82
C TYR A 37 -28.05 -12.74 30.67
N LEU A 38 -27.63 -12.14 31.79
CA LEU A 38 -26.68 -11.02 31.80
C LEU A 38 -25.49 -11.37 32.69
N GLY A 39 -24.50 -12.04 32.10
CA GLY A 39 -23.20 -12.28 32.72
C GLY A 39 -22.39 -10.98 32.81
N LYS A 40 -21.74 -10.75 33.96
CA LYS A 40 -20.72 -9.69 34.07
C LYS A 40 -19.48 -10.14 33.31
N TYR A 41 -18.97 -9.28 32.42
CA TYR A 41 -17.66 -9.46 31.80
C TYR A 41 -16.76 -8.26 32.08
N ASN A 42 -15.49 -8.56 32.39
CA ASN A 42 -14.42 -7.56 32.54
C ASN A 42 -13.75 -7.34 31.17
N VAL A 43 -12.97 -6.27 31.07
CA VAL A 43 -12.43 -5.75 29.80
C VAL A 43 -11.02 -6.30 29.50
N PHE A 44 -10.65 -6.32 28.20
CA PHE A 44 -9.32 -6.42 27.58
C PHE A 44 -8.73 -7.82 27.29
N GLY A 45 -8.14 -7.93 26.09
CA GLY A 45 -7.21 -8.99 25.67
C GLY A 45 -6.98 -8.97 24.15
N ASP A 46 -5.75 -8.75 23.69
CA ASP A 46 -5.43 -8.76 22.25
C ASP A 46 -5.46 -10.18 21.68
N GLY A 47 -6.37 -10.46 20.73
CA GLY A 47 -6.42 -11.74 20.03
C GLY A 47 -7.42 -11.74 18.87
N TYR A 48 -6.98 -12.15 17.68
CA TYR A 48 -7.89 -12.44 16.56
C TYR A 48 -8.76 -13.66 16.91
N PHE A 49 -10.01 -13.66 16.43
CA PHE A 49 -11.08 -14.65 16.70
C PHE A 49 -11.51 -14.77 18.19
N SER A 50 -12.66 -14.14 18.54
CA SER A 50 -13.70 -14.80 19.37
C SER A 50 -14.97 -13.98 19.64
N GLU A 51 -15.02 -12.66 19.45
CA GLU A 51 -16.27 -11.90 19.71
C GLU A 51 -17.22 -11.86 18.50
N ASP A 52 -16.73 -11.45 17.32
CA ASP A 52 -17.57 -11.28 16.11
C ASP A 52 -18.34 -12.57 15.75
N TYR A 53 -17.72 -13.75 15.92
CA TYR A 53 -18.35 -15.04 15.63
C TYR A 53 -19.56 -15.38 16.52
N TYR A 54 -19.63 -14.83 17.74
CA TYR A 54 -20.73 -15.08 18.69
C TYR A 54 -21.91 -14.11 18.53
N LEU A 55 -21.69 -12.91 17.98
CA LEU A 55 -22.78 -11.99 17.63
C LEU A 55 -23.52 -12.42 16.36
N LEU A 56 -22.87 -13.19 15.47
CA LEU A 56 -23.28 -13.33 14.08
C LEU A 56 -23.81 -14.73 13.71
N ASN A 57 -23.54 -15.77 14.51
CA ASN A 57 -23.91 -17.15 14.17
C ASN A 57 -25.20 -17.67 14.85
N ARG A 58 -26.28 -16.87 14.80
CA ARG A 58 -27.63 -17.31 15.23
C ARG A 58 -28.17 -18.51 14.45
N HIS A 59 -27.65 -18.75 13.25
CA HIS A 59 -28.07 -19.84 12.36
C HIS A 59 -27.38 -21.18 12.66
N ASN A 60 -26.35 -21.20 13.51
CA ASN A 60 -25.53 -22.38 13.85
C ASN A 60 -24.94 -23.09 12.61
N GLN A 61 -24.35 -22.32 11.70
CA GLN A 61 -23.68 -22.79 10.46
C GLN A 61 -22.23 -22.29 10.43
N LYS A 62 -21.42 -22.70 9.45
CA LYS A 62 -20.11 -22.04 9.23
C LYS A 62 -20.34 -20.68 8.57
N LEU A 63 -19.47 -19.72 8.88
CA LEU A 63 -19.33 -18.49 8.10
C LEU A 63 -18.24 -18.70 7.02
N ILE A 64 -18.47 -18.17 5.82
CA ILE A 64 -17.58 -18.20 4.67
C ILE A 64 -17.35 -16.76 4.21
N ASP A 65 -16.08 -16.39 4.02
CA ASP A 65 -15.67 -15.09 3.51
C ASP A 65 -15.48 -15.12 1.99
N PHE A 66 -16.12 -14.18 1.30
CA PHE A 66 -16.07 -13.97 -0.14
C PHE A 66 -15.39 -12.63 -0.42
N ASN A 67 -14.18 -12.67 -0.98
CA ASN A 67 -13.45 -11.49 -1.42
C ASN A 67 -14.07 -10.96 -2.73
N VAL A 68 -14.33 -9.66 -2.80
CA VAL A 68 -15.00 -9.01 -3.96
C VAL A 68 -14.14 -7.94 -4.62
N ARG A 69 -12.86 -7.83 -4.26
CA ARG A 69 -11.93 -6.79 -4.74
C ARG A 69 -11.80 -6.71 -6.26
N ASP A 70 -11.98 -7.82 -6.98
CA ASP A 70 -11.87 -7.82 -8.45
C ASP A 70 -13.07 -7.15 -9.16
N TYR A 71 -14.16 -6.85 -8.43
CA TYR A 71 -15.32 -6.12 -8.94
C TYR A 71 -15.21 -4.58 -8.79
N PHE A 72 -14.19 -4.05 -8.11
CA PHE A 72 -14.06 -2.62 -7.80
C PHE A 72 -12.62 -2.10 -8.01
N GLU A 73 -12.44 -1.04 -8.79
CA GLU A 73 -11.15 -0.32 -8.87
C GLU A 73 -10.84 0.43 -7.56
N SER A 74 -9.57 0.67 -7.23
CA SER A 74 -9.20 1.16 -5.87
C SER A 74 -9.57 2.64 -5.59
N ASN A 75 -10.08 3.36 -6.59
CA ASN A 75 -10.72 4.68 -6.48
C ASN A 75 -12.25 4.63 -6.28
N GLN A 76 -12.88 3.47 -6.51
CA GLN A 76 -14.32 3.26 -6.45
C GLN A 76 -14.72 2.88 -5.01
N LEU A 77 -15.48 3.75 -4.35
CA LEU A 77 -16.11 3.46 -3.07
C LEU A 77 -17.62 3.35 -3.25
N VAL A 78 -18.28 2.51 -2.47
CA VAL A 78 -19.73 2.33 -2.50
C VAL A 78 -20.38 3.31 -1.53
N SER A 79 -21.38 4.07 -2.00
CA SER A 79 -22.19 4.92 -1.13
C SER A 79 -23.16 4.07 -0.31
N LEU A 80 -23.00 4.05 1.01
CA LEU A 80 -23.89 3.27 1.88
C LEU A 80 -25.35 3.73 1.76
N ASN A 81 -25.58 5.03 1.66
CA ASN A 81 -26.91 5.64 1.53
C ASN A 81 -27.64 5.19 0.24
N GLN A 82 -26.92 5.10 -0.88
CA GLN A 82 -27.49 4.58 -2.13
C GLN A 82 -27.66 3.06 -2.09
N PHE A 83 -26.68 2.35 -1.51
CA PHE A 83 -26.68 0.90 -1.43
C PHE A 83 -27.82 0.36 -0.53
N LEU A 84 -28.07 0.99 0.62
CA LEU A 84 -29.22 0.65 1.49
C LEU A 84 -30.55 0.72 0.72
N LYS A 85 -30.77 1.80 -0.05
CA LYS A 85 -31.98 1.95 -0.87
C LYS A 85 -32.10 0.88 -1.93
N ILE A 86 -31.03 0.62 -2.69
CA ILE A 86 -31.09 -0.33 -3.81
C ILE A 86 -31.25 -1.79 -3.34
N ILE A 87 -30.77 -2.16 -2.14
CA ILE A 87 -30.99 -3.50 -1.58
C ILE A 87 -32.38 -3.64 -0.94
N GLU A 88 -32.93 -2.60 -0.30
CA GLU A 88 -34.34 -2.55 0.14
C GLU A 88 -35.29 -2.72 -1.06
N GLU A 89 -35.09 -1.95 -2.15
CA GLU A 89 -35.81 -2.09 -3.42
C GLU A 89 -35.70 -3.49 -4.05
N ASN A 90 -34.68 -4.28 -3.66
CA ASN A 90 -34.41 -5.62 -4.16
C ASN A 90 -34.81 -6.76 -3.19
N ASN A 91 -35.60 -6.44 -2.15
CA ASN A 91 -36.15 -7.34 -1.14
C ASN A 91 -35.17 -7.87 -0.07
N TYR A 92 -34.04 -7.20 0.16
CA TYR A 92 -33.16 -7.50 1.32
C TYR A 92 -33.72 -6.87 2.60
N ASN A 93 -34.97 -7.19 2.95
CA ASN A 93 -35.83 -6.41 3.86
C ASN A 93 -35.39 -6.40 5.33
N SER A 94 -34.59 -7.39 5.76
CA SER A 94 -34.03 -7.44 7.12
C SER A 94 -32.63 -6.84 7.11
N VAL A 95 -32.55 -5.52 7.26
CA VAL A 95 -31.29 -4.77 7.41
C VAL A 95 -31.13 -4.38 8.89
N SER A 96 -30.26 -5.09 9.62
CA SER A 96 -29.78 -4.64 10.93
C SER A 96 -28.34 -4.13 10.79
N MET A 97 -27.88 -3.27 11.71
CA MET A 97 -26.56 -2.67 11.61
C MET A 97 -25.91 -2.53 12.98
N TYR A 98 -24.72 -3.10 13.12
CA TYR A 98 -23.91 -3.06 14.34
C TYR A 98 -22.70 -2.13 14.17
N ARG A 99 -22.24 -1.51 15.26
CA ARG A 99 -21.15 -0.53 15.28
C ARG A 99 -20.13 -0.89 16.36
N ARG A 100 -18.87 -1.05 15.96
CA ARG A 100 -17.73 -1.26 16.87
C ARG A 100 -16.81 -0.03 16.85
N ASN A 101 -16.51 0.53 18.02
CA ASN A 101 -15.44 1.51 18.15
C ASN A 101 -14.12 0.75 18.35
N THR A 102 -13.10 1.00 17.54
CA THR A 102 -11.82 0.28 17.61
C THR A 102 -10.70 1.13 18.21
N THR A 103 -9.82 1.68 17.39
CA THR A 103 -8.60 2.36 17.88
C THR A 103 -8.79 3.86 18.06
N TYR A 104 -8.35 4.43 19.19
CA TYR A 104 -8.39 5.88 19.42
C TYR A 104 -7.25 6.62 18.72
N ASN A 105 -7.57 7.38 17.68
CA ASN A 105 -6.64 8.26 16.98
C ASN A 105 -6.36 9.53 17.79
N LYS A 106 -5.19 9.56 18.46
CA LYS A 106 -4.72 10.69 19.28
C LYS A 106 -4.50 12.00 18.53
N LYS A 107 -4.40 12.01 17.18
CA LYS A 107 -4.26 13.25 16.39
C LYS A 107 -5.61 13.91 16.09
N GLU A 108 -6.66 13.10 16.01
CA GLU A 108 -8.02 13.52 15.61
C GLU A 108 -9.02 13.48 16.78
N SER A 109 -8.56 13.05 17.96
CA SER A 109 -9.33 12.93 19.20
C SER A 109 -10.62 12.11 19.07
N ARG A 110 -10.58 11.02 18.30
CA ARG A 110 -11.72 10.14 18.02
C ARG A 110 -11.32 8.67 17.93
N TYR A 111 -12.29 7.78 18.11
CA TYR A 111 -12.14 6.37 17.76
C TYR A 111 -12.37 6.18 16.25
N SER A 112 -11.58 5.29 15.63
CA SER A 112 -11.99 4.62 14.39
C SER A 112 -13.25 3.79 14.64
N ILE A 113 -14.09 3.66 13.63
CA ILE A 113 -15.35 2.93 13.68
C ILE A 113 -15.33 1.85 12.60
N ASP A 114 -15.74 0.63 12.97
CA ASP A 114 -16.16 -0.40 12.04
C ASP A 114 -17.69 -0.48 12.09
N TRP A 115 -18.34 -0.55 10.93
CA TRP A 115 -19.77 -0.88 10.83
C TRP A 115 -19.93 -2.29 10.25
N TYR A 116 -20.97 -2.98 10.69
CA TYR A 116 -21.35 -4.30 10.20
C TYR A 116 -22.77 -4.19 9.70
N LEU A 117 -22.97 -4.32 8.39
CA LEU A 117 -24.30 -4.34 7.79
C LEU A 117 -24.76 -5.79 7.69
N LEU A 118 -25.83 -6.11 8.39
CA LEU A 118 -26.40 -7.45 8.50
C LEU A 118 -27.64 -7.51 7.61
N LEU A 119 -27.61 -8.42 6.64
CA LEU A 119 -28.62 -8.57 5.61
C LEU A 119 -29.28 -9.94 5.69
N ASP A 120 -30.50 -10.03 5.16
CA ASP A 120 -31.22 -11.27 4.92
C ASP A 120 -31.33 -12.16 6.17
N ASP A 121 -31.97 -11.63 7.21
CA ASP A 121 -32.12 -12.28 8.52
C ASP A 121 -30.76 -12.63 9.16
N GLU A 122 -29.77 -11.77 8.91
CA GLU A 122 -28.41 -11.84 9.46
C GLU A 122 -27.62 -13.07 8.97
N SER A 123 -28.03 -13.63 7.82
CA SER A 123 -27.31 -14.70 7.10
C SER A 123 -26.15 -14.19 6.25
N ILE A 124 -26.14 -12.87 5.95
CA ILE A 124 -25.15 -12.15 5.15
C ILE A 124 -24.66 -10.94 5.94
N ILE A 125 -23.34 -10.70 5.91
CA ILE A 125 -22.65 -9.68 6.69
C ILE A 125 -21.68 -8.93 5.77
N ILE A 126 -21.77 -7.60 5.73
CA ILE A 126 -20.80 -6.74 5.03
C ILE A 126 -20.02 -5.97 6.09
N ASN A 127 -18.70 -6.16 6.14
CA ASN A 127 -17.84 -5.34 6.99
C ASN A 127 -17.49 -4.03 6.29
N ILE A 128 -17.82 -2.93 6.94
CA ILE A 128 -17.50 -1.56 6.53
C ILE A 128 -16.40 -1.09 7.48
N THR A 129 -15.16 -1.40 7.12
CA THR A 129 -13.98 -1.04 7.91
C THR A 129 -13.66 0.44 7.72
N TYR A 130 -13.31 1.12 8.82
CA TYR A 130 -12.82 2.50 8.85
C TYR A 130 -13.80 3.54 8.30
N ASP A 131 -14.55 4.19 9.21
CA ASP A 131 -15.06 5.53 8.91
C ASP A 131 -14.69 6.60 9.96
N ALA A 132 -14.37 7.77 9.41
CA ALA A 132 -14.13 9.06 10.03
C ALA A 132 -15.41 9.90 10.16
N VAL A 133 -16.44 9.59 9.37
CA VAL A 133 -17.70 10.32 9.22
C VAL A 133 -18.62 10.12 10.42
N GLN A 134 -19.40 11.15 10.77
CA GLN A 134 -20.26 11.19 11.95
C GLN A 134 -21.75 10.88 11.65
N LYS A 135 -22.12 10.73 10.37
CA LYS A 135 -23.49 10.54 9.89
C LYS A 135 -23.56 9.39 8.90
N LEU A 136 -24.58 8.54 9.00
CA LEU A 136 -24.71 7.38 8.13
C LEU A 136 -24.94 7.74 6.65
N ASP A 137 -25.61 8.87 6.39
CA ASP A 137 -25.89 9.37 5.05
C ASP A 137 -24.65 9.70 4.22
N ASP A 138 -23.55 10.08 4.89
CA ASP A 138 -22.30 10.56 4.31
C ASP A 138 -21.26 9.42 4.17
N VAL A 139 -21.58 8.19 4.58
CA VAL A 139 -20.66 7.03 4.56
C VAL A 139 -20.41 6.54 3.13
N ILE A 140 -19.14 6.51 2.75
CA ILE A 140 -18.62 5.87 1.53
C ILE A 140 -17.56 4.86 1.94
N PHE A 141 -17.68 3.61 1.46
CA PHE A 141 -16.85 2.51 1.94
C PHE A 141 -16.22 1.70 0.81
N ARG A 142 -15.07 1.08 1.09
CA ARG A 142 -14.45 0.13 0.17
C ARG A 142 -15.15 -1.21 0.35
N PHE A 143 -15.85 -1.68 -0.69
CA PHE A 143 -16.48 -2.99 -0.65
C PHE A 143 -15.41 -4.06 -0.94
N ASP A 144 -14.81 -4.60 0.12
CA ASP A 144 -13.73 -5.58 0.03
C ASP A 144 -14.20 -7.04 0.18
N MET A 145 -15.22 -7.30 1.01
CA MET A 145 -15.60 -8.65 1.43
C MET A 145 -17.07 -8.76 1.84
N ILE A 146 -17.71 -9.90 1.57
CA ILE A 146 -18.93 -10.36 2.25
C ILE A 146 -18.58 -11.59 3.08
N THR A 147 -19.06 -11.66 4.32
CA THR A 147 -19.14 -12.92 5.08
C THR A 147 -20.58 -13.44 5.01
N ALA A 148 -20.80 -14.72 4.70
CA ALA A 148 -22.14 -15.31 4.65
C ALA A 148 -22.16 -16.72 5.28
N ILE A 149 -23.33 -17.20 5.69
CA ILE A 149 -23.49 -18.59 6.16
C ILE A 149 -23.33 -19.60 5.02
N GLU A 150 -22.83 -20.79 5.36
CA GLU A 150 -22.45 -21.86 4.41
C GLU A 150 -23.57 -22.32 3.44
N ASN A 151 -24.84 -22.09 3.75
CA ASN A 151 -25.97 -22.43 2.88
C ASN A 151 -26.57 -21.23 2.11
N THR A 152 -25.92 -20.06 2.11
CA THR A 152 -26.39 -18.90 1.33
C THR A 152 -26.19 -19.13 -0.17
N PRO A 153 -27.22 -18.97 -1.02
CA PRO A 153 -27.09 -19.13 -2.47
C PRO A 153 -26.11 -18.13 -3.09
N ILE A 154 -25.24 -18.59 -3.98
CA ILE A 154 -24.18 -17.78 -4.61
C ILE A 154 -24.78 -16.66 -5.46
N GLU A 155 -25.88 -16.94 -6.16
CA GLU A 155 -26.61 -16.00 -7.00
C GLU A 155 -27.13 -14.77 -6.20
N LYS A 156 -27.33 -14.96 -4.89
CA LYS A 156 -27.73 -13.89 -3.96
C LYS A 156 -26.55 -12.98 -3.60
N LEU A 157 -25.35 -13.55 -3.48
CA LEU A 157 -24.11 -12.82 -3.25
C LEU A 157 -23.71 -12.05 -4.53
N GLU A 158 -23.73 -12.71 -5.69
CA GLU A 158 -23.50 -12.08 -7.00
C GLU A 158 -24.43 -10.89 -7.23
N LYS A 159 -25.73 -11.04 -6.94
CA LYS A 159 -26.69 -9.93 -7.03
C LYS A 159 -26.36 -8.78 -6.07
N LEU A 160 -25.81 -9.02 -4.88
CA LEU A 160 -25.36 -7.93 -3.99
C LEU A 160 -24.17 -7.17 -4.60
N PHE A 161 -23.24 -7.85 -5.28
CA PHE A 161 -22.13 -7.20 -5.97
C PHE A 161 -22.64 -6.36 -7.15
N GLU A 162 -23.56 -6.89 -7.97
CA GLU A 162 -24.22 -6.15 -9.05
C GLU A 162 -25.03 -4.94 -8.56
N LEU A 163 -25.52 -4.96 -7.32
CA LEU A 163 -26.23 -3.83 -6.72
C LEU A 163 -25.25 -2.78 -6.17
N ALA A 164 -24.15 -3.22 -5.56
CA ALA A 164 -23.09 -2.36 -5.07
C ALA A 164 -22.36 -1.58 -6.19
N THR A 165 -22.12 -2.20 -7.35
CA THR A 165 -21.50 -1.52 -8.50
C THR A 165 -22.36 -0.38 -9.07
N LYS A 166 -23.68 -0.42 -8.87
CA LYS A 166 -24.62 0.67 -9.22
C LYS A 166 -24.59 1.85 -8.24
N CYS A 167 -23.90 1.71 -7.11
CA CYS A 167 -23.76 2.71 -6.05
C CYS A 167 -22.32 3.21 -5.88
N ILE A 168 -21.48 3.05 -6.92
CA ILE A 168 -20.09 3.51 -6.95
C ILE A 168 -20.04 5.05 -6.99
N ILE A 169 -19.22 5.62 -6.12
CA ILE A 169 -18.71 6.98 -6.18
C ILE A 169 -17.20 6.90 -6.42
N GLU A 170 -16.75 7.44 -7.56
CA GLU A 170 -15.33 7.66 -7.82
C GLU A 170 -14.82 8.81 -6.95
N THR A 171 -13.82 8.52 -6.11
CA THR A 171 -13.30 9.53 -5.17
C THR A 171 -12.17 10.37 -5.77
N LYS A 172 -12.25 11.69 -5.57
CA LYS A 172 -11.20 12.66 -5.94
C LYS A 172 -9.93 12.58 -5.09
N GLU A 173 -9.79 11.54 -4.25
CA GLU A 173 -8.49 11.13 -3.70
C GLU A 173 -7.55 10.60 -4.83
N SER A 174 -8.09 10.37 -6.03
CA SER A 174 -7.43 10.01 -7.30
C SER A 174 -6.18 10.81 -7.70
N ASP A 175 -5.95 11.99 -7.11
CA ASP A 175 -4.76 12.81 -7.39
C ASP A 175 -3.57 12.47 -6.46
N LYS A 176 -3.83 11.77 -5.35
CA LYS A 176 -2.77 11.30 -4.45
C LYS A 176 -2.16 10.02 -5.01
N ARG A 177 -0.83 9.95 -5.01
CA ARG A 177 -0.07 8.73 -5.27
C ARG A 177 0.94 8.49 -4.18
N TYR A 178 1.31 7.23 -4.03
CA TYR A 178 2.13 6.76 -2.93
C TYR A 178 3.23 5.87 -3.49
N ILE A 179 4.35 5.84 -2.77
CA ILE A 179 5.36 4.80 -2.91
C ILE A 179 5.47 4.08 -1.57
N ASN A 180 5.60 2.76 -1.62
CA ASN A 180 5.87 1.94 -0.47
C ASN A 180 7.37 1.73 -0.34
N ILE A 181 7.93 1.90 0.85
CA ILE A 181 9.34 1.58 1.11
C ILE A 181 9.37 0.25 1.87
N VAL A 182 10.13 -0.73 1.36
CA VAL A 182 10.37 -2.01 2.05
C VAL A 182 11.15 -1.75 3.33
N GLY A 183 10.67 -2.25 4.46
CA GLY A 183 11.37 -2.21 5.74
C GLY A 183 11.15 -3.49 6.56
N ASN A 184 12.14 -3.87 7.35
CA ASN A 184 12.06 -5.02 8.25
C ASN A 184 11.78 -4.56 9.69
N THR A 185 10.92 -5.27 10.42
CA THR A 185 10.66 -5.06 11.85
C THR A 185 10.84 -6.38 12.64
N PRO A 186 11.57 -6.41 13.76
CA PRO A 186 11.89 -7.66 14.50
C PRO A 186 10.73 -8.46 15.10
N ARG A 187 9.47 -8.13 14.79
CA ARG A 187 8.26 -8.81 15.29
C ARG A 187 7.26 -9.20 14.20
N ILE A 188 7.30 -8.54 13.04
CA ILE A 188 6.38 -8.77 11.91
C ILE A 188 7.17 -9.27 10.68
N GLY A 189 8.49 -9.08 10.66
CA GLY A 189 9.33 -9.34 9.49
C GLY A 189 9.24 -8.19 8.49
N LEU A 190 9.09 -8.54 7.22
CA LEU A 190 8.99 -7.60 6.10
C LEU A 190 7.67 -6.81 6.17
N THR A 191 7.75 -5.50 5.88
CA THR A 191 6.63 -4.55 5.95
C THR A 191 6.78 -3.48 4.88
N LEU A 192 5.66 -3.00 4.35
CA LEU A 192 5.64 -1.81 3.49
C LEU A 192 5.33 -0.55 4.32
N ARG A 193 6.08 0.53 4.07
CA ARG A 193 5.78 1.87 4.63
C ARG A 193 5.31 2.79 3.52
N LYS A 194 4.02 3.10 3.51
CA LYS A 194 3.37 3.93 2.48
C LYS A 194 3.66 5.42 2.69
N HIS A 195 4.31 6.05 1.71
CA HIS A 195 4.69 7.46 1.70
C HIS A 195 4.07 8.19 0.52
N GLN A 196 3.43 9.34 0.74
CA GLN A 196 2.84 10.14 -0.34
C GLN A 196 3.95 10.73 -1.22
N ILE A 197 3.86 10.52 -2.54
CA ILE A 197 4.68 11.17 -3.54
C ILE A 197 4.05 12.52 -3.91
N LYS A 198 4.89 13.53 -4.10
CA LYS A 198 4.52 14.77 -4.80
C LYS A 198 5.07 14.70 -6.23
N PRO A 199 4.24 14.87 -7.26
CA PRO A 199 4.72 14.93 -8.63
C PRO A 199 5.56 16.19 -8.88
N PRO A 200 6.57 16.13 -9.75
CA PRO A 200 7.16 17.32 -10.34
C PRO A 200 6.20 17.92 -11.39
N ALA A 201 6.19 19.24 -11.51
CA ALA A 201 5.55 19.91 -12.64
C ALA A 201 6.42 19.72 -13.90
N ILE A 202 5.96 18.88 -14.82
CA ILE A 202 6.58 18.66 -16.14
C ILE A 202 5.49 18.95 -17.18
N PRO A 203 5.53 20.11 -17.85
CA PRO A 203 4.46 20.55 -18.76
C PRO A 203 4.59 19.97 -20.18
N ASP A 204 5.76 19.44 -20.52
CA ASP A 204 6.16 18.96 -21.84
C ASP A 204 7.21 17.86 -21.61
N LEU A 205 6.95 16.64 -22.08
CA LEU A 205 7.81 15.48 -21.83
C LEU A 205 9.01 15.43 -22.79
N ASP A 206 8.79 15.76 -24.06
CA ASP A 206 9.82 15.77 -25.11
C ASP A 206 10.86 16.87 -24.84
N LEU A 207 10.42 18.05 -24.41
CA LEU A 207 11.31 19.14 -24.01
C LEU A 207 12.26 18.74 -22.87
N TYR A 208 11.74 18.00 -21.88
CA TYR A 208 12.46 17.64 -20.65
C TYR A 208 13.32 16.38 -20.76
N TYR A 209 13.04 15.48 -21.71
CA TYR A 209 13.66 14.15 -21.79
C TYR A 209 14.07 13.70 -23.20
N GLY A 210 13.84 14.53 -24.22
CA GLY A 210 14.21 14.32 -25.62
C GLY A 210 13.05 13.91 -26.51
N ASP A 211 13.16 14.21 -27.81
CA ASP A 211 12.11 14.01 -28.82
C ASP A 211 11.51 12.59 -28.79
N LYS A 212 10.19 12.50 -28.96
CA LYS A 212 9.37 11.27 -28.89
C LYS A 212 9.56 10.53 -27.57
N PHE A 213 9.62 11.25 -26.46
CA PHE A 213 9.54 10.67 -25.12
C PHE A 213 8.10 10.59 -24.61
N GLU A 214 7.19 11.46 -25.07
CA GLU A 214 5.75 11.32 -24.84
C GLU A 214 5.21 10.00 -25.45
N GLU A 215 5.60 9.66 -26.69
CA GLU A 215 5.29 8.36 -27.32
C GLU A 215 5.77 7.15 -26.47
N LYS A 216 6.92 7.29 -25.79
CA LYS A 216 7.46 6.24 -24.89
C LYS A 216 6.79 6.25 -23.52
N HIS A 217 6.33 7.41 -23.06
CA HIS A 217 5.59 7.57 -21.82
C HIS A 217 4.24 6.87 -21.89
N ASP A 218 3.49 7.06 -22.97
CA ASP A 218 2.17 6.42 -23.14
C ASP A 218 2.27 4.89 -23.21
N VAL A 219 3.28 4.36 -23.91
CA VAL A 219 3.57 2.91 -23.93
C VAL A 219 3.94 2.41 -22.53
N LEU A 220 4.80 3.13 -21.81
CA LEU A 220 5.19 2.76 -20.45
C LEU A 220 4.00 2.81 -19.47
N VAL A 221 3.17 3.86 -19.53
CA VAL A 221 1.94 4.00 -18.71
C VAL A 221 0.96 2.87 -19.04
N THR A 222 0.84 2.48 -20.30
CA THR A 222 0.01 1.33 -20.70
C THR A 222 0.53 0.03 -20.09
N GLU A 223 1.82 -0.26 -20.22
CA GLU A 223 2.40 -1.52 -19.71
C GLU A 223 2.47 -1.61 -18.18
N ILE A 224 2.70 -0.50 -17.45
CA ILE A 224 2.67 -0.53 -15.96
C ILE A 224 1.27 -0.74 -15.40
N ASN A 225 0.23 -0.30 -16.10
CA ASN A 225 -1.18 -0.44 -15.69
C ASN A 225 -1.82 -1.78 -16.11
N LYS A 226 -1.07 -2.64 -16.82
CA LYS A 226 -1.55 -3.91 -17.39
C LYS A 226 -1.43 -5.04 -16.36
N LYS A 227 -2.56 -5.65 -16.00
CA LYS A 227 -2.60 -6.82 -15.11
C LYS A 227 -1.99 -8.07 -15.77
N ASN A 228 -1.50 -9.01 -14.95
CA ASN A 228 -0.89 -10.28 -15.35
C ASN A 228 0.24 -10.11 -16.39
N ASN A 229 1.14 -9.14 -16.14
CA ASN A 229 2.18 -8.74 -17.07
C ASN A 229 3.44 -8.30 -16.33
N SER A 230 4.53 -9.05 -16.44
CA SER A 230 5.84 -8.67 -15.91
C SER A 230 6.67 -7.89 -16.94
N GLY A 231 7.84 -7.38 -16.53
CA GLY A 231 8.76 -6.75 -17.47
C GLY A 231 9.86 -5.90 -16.82
N LEU A 232 10.98 -5.74 -17.51
CA LEU A 232 12.09 -4.87 -17.09
C LEU A 232 12.13 -3.58 -17.91
N PHE A 233 12.19 -2.44 -17.21
CA PHE A 233 12.38 -1.10 -17.75
C PHE A 233 13.71 -0.51 -17.26
N ILE A 234 14.51 0.01 -18.19
CA ILE A 234 15.86 0.53 -17.90
C ILE A 234 15.95 2.03 -18.18
N PHE A 235 16.26 2.82 -17.15
CA PHE A 235 16.51 4.26 -17.26
C PHE A 235 18.00 4.55 -16.99
N HIS A 236 18.79 4.68 -18.05
CA HIS A 236 20.24 4.85 -17.94
C HIS A 236 20.70 6.24 -18.42
N GLY A 237 22.00 6.54 -18.38
CA GLY A 237 22.56 7.84 -18.78
C GLY A 237 23.03 8.68 -17.60
N VAL A 238 23.38 9.95 -17.83
CA VAL A 238 24.18 10.77 -16.89
C VAL A 238 23.45 11.08 -15.58
N THR A 239 24.21 11.38 -14.52
CA THR A 239 23.68 11.87 -13.24
C THR A 239 23.01 13.24 -13.42
N GLY A 240 21.95 13.53 -12.66
CA GLY A 240 21.27 14.84 -12.69
C GLY A 240 20.36 15.10 -13.91
N SER A 241 20.28 14.17 -14.87
CA SER A 241 19.36 14.20 -16.03
C SER A 241 17.88 13.98 -15.67
N GLY A 242 17.55 13.79 -14.39
CA GLY A 242 16.16 13.80 -13.90
C GLY A 242 15.42 12.46 -13.88
N LYS A 243 16.13 11.31 -13.98
CA LYS A 243 15.57 9.95 -13.87
C LYS A 243 14.57 9.78 -12.70
N THR A 244 14.98 10.13 -11.49
CA THR A 244 14.16 10.12 -10.25
C THR A 244 12.93 11.04 -10.33
N ASN A 245 13.02 12.16 -11.05
CA ASN A 245 11.87 13.05 -11.25
C ASN A 245 10.88 12.43 -12.25
N TYR A 246 11.38 11.78 -13.31
CA TYR A 246 10.51 11.06 -14.23
C TYR A 246 9.76 9.92 -13.55
N ILE A 247 10.41 9.16 -12.65
CA ILE A 247 9.74 8.13 -11.86
C ILE A 247 8.62 8.73 -11.00
N ARG A 248 8.84 9.89 -10.35
CA ARG A 248 7.78 10.59 -9.57
C ARG A 248 6.63 11.10 -10.45
N TYR A 249 6.92 11.48 -11.69
CA TYR A 249 5.91 11.84 -12.68
C TYR A 249 5.12 10.59 -13.14
N LEU A 250 5.80 9.50 -13.46
CA LEU A 250 5.19 8.23 -13.86
C LEU A 250 4.25 7.68 -12.79
N ILE A 251 4.69 7.67 -11.53
CA ILE A 251 3.86 7.33 -10.36
C ILE A 251 2.56 8.17 -10.35
N SER A 252 2.62 9.44 -10.75
CA SER A 252 1.45 10.34 -10.83
C SER A 252 0.48 10.07 -11.98
N LYS A 253 0.91 9.30 -13.00
CA LYS A 253 0.13 8.98 -14.21
C LYS A 253 -0.42 7.55 -14.22
N ALA A 254 0.16 6.64 -13.42
CA ALA A 254 -0.36 5.30 -13.23
C ALA A 254 -1.73 5.28 -12.53
N LYS A 255 -2.46 4.18 -12.67
CA LYS A 255 -3.74 3.94 -11.99
C LYS A 255 -3.58 3.89 -10.46
N PRO A 256 -4.62 4.26 -9.68
CA PRO A 256 -4.61 4.18 -8.21
C PRO A 256 -4.34 2.78 -7.63
N GLU A 257 -4.70 1.71 -8.32
CA GLU A 257 -4.47 0.32 -7.90
C GLU A 257 -2.98 -0.08 -7.91
N ILE A 258 -2.14 0.59 -8.70
CA ILE A 258 -0.75 0.17 -8.91
C ILE A 258 0.09 0.57 -7.69
N GLU A 259 0.35 -0.40 -6.82
CA GLU A 259 1.28 -0.23 -5.70
C GLU A 259 2.72 -0.15 -6.23
N PHE A 260 3.34 1.02 -6.08
CA PHE A 260 4.77 1.21 -6.34
C PHE A 260 5.56 0.84 -5.09
N ILE A 261 6.64 0.08 -5.25
CA ILE A 261 7.50 -0.36 -4.16
C ILE A 261 8.93 0.10 -4.44
N PHE A 262 9.43 1.07 -3.67
CA PHE A 262 10.86 1.37 -3.63
C PHE A 262 11.60 0.20 -2.97
N TYR A 263 12.46 -0.45 -3.74
CA TYR A 263 13.17 -1.66 -3.35
C TYR A 263 14.68 -1.36 -3.20
N PRO A 264 15.21 -1.29 -1.97
CA PRO A 264 16.63 -0.99 -1.74
C PRO A 264 17.56 -1.98 -2.43
N ILE A 265 18.58 -1.46 -3.13
CA ILE A 265 19.60 -2.24 -3.86
C ILE A 265 20.25 -3.34 -2.99
N THR A 266 20.44 -3.07 -1.70
CA THR A 266 21.03 -4.00 -0.72
C THR A 266 20.23 -5.29 -0.54
N LEU A 267 18.92 -5.26 -0.81
CA LEU A 267 18.03 -6.42 -0.68
C LEU A 267 17.91 -7.25 -1.98
N LEU A 268 18.53 -6.84 -3.10
CA LEU A 268 18.43 -7.57 -4.38
C LEU A 268 19.05 -8.97 -4.33
N ARG A 269 20.04 -9.16 -3.44
CA ARG A 269 20.62 -10.48 -3.15
C ARG A 269 19.61 -11.45 -2.52
N GLU A 270 18.54 -10.93 -1.91
CA GLU A 270 17.50 -11.66 -1.19
C GLU A 270 16.16 -11.70 -1.96
N ILE A 271 16.07 -11.11 -3.17
CA ILE A 271 14.78 -10.97 -3.88
C ILE A 271 14.13 -12.30 -4.31
N THR A 272 14.92 -13.37 -4.39
CA THR A 272 14.45 -14.75 -4.62
C THR A 272 14.46 -15.62 -3.36
N SER A 273 14.45 -15.01 -2.16
CA SER A 273 14.29 -15.74 -0.90
C SER A 273 12.82 -16.18 -0.71
N PRO A 274 12.54 -17.33 -0.06
CA PRO A 274 11.16 -17.76 0.18
C PRO A 274 10.33 -16.73 0.95
N ASP A 275 10.93 -16.08 1.95
CA ASP A 275 10.27 -15.07 2.78
C ASP A 275 9.82 -13.85 1.95
N LEU A 276 10.69 -13.36 1.06
CA LEU A 276 10.32 -12.23 0.20
C LEU A 276 9.44 -12.64 -0.98
N ILE A 277 9.60 -13.83 -1.57
CA ILE A 277 8.67 -14.33 -2.60
C ILE A 277 7.24 -14.42 -2.03
N THR A 278 7.12 -14.91 -0.78
CA THR A 278 5.84 -14.92 -0.05
C THR A 278 5.31 -13.50 0.15
N PHE A 279 6.13 -12.60 0.71
CA PHE A 279 5.77 -11.20 0.93
C PHE A 279 5.38 -10.44 -0.34
N LEU A 280 6.04 -10.70 -1.48
CA LEU A 280 5.72 -10.09 -2.77
C LEU A 280 4.48 -10.71 -3.44
N SER A 281 4.09 -11.93 -3.06
CA SER A 281 2.87 -12.55 -3.60
C SER A 281 1.58 -11.88 -3.11
N ASP A 282 1.63 -11.14 -1.98
CA ASP A 282 0.58 -10.22 -1.52
C ASP A 282 0.49 -8.93 -2.37
N TYR A 283 1.50 -8.65 -3.20
CA TYR A 283 1.63 -7.44 -4.03
C TYR A 283 1.86 -7.80 -5.51
N GLN A 284 1.04 -8.71 -6.03
CA GLN A 284 1.03 -9.03 -7.46
C GLN A 284 0.77 -7.79 -8.34
N ASP A 285 1.27 -7.83 -9.57
CA ASP A 285 1.23 -6.74 -10.56
C ASP A 285 1.97 -5.43 -10.18
N ALA A 286 2.53 -5.33 -8.96
CA ALA A 286 3.21 -4.15 -8.45
C ALA A 286 4.44 -3.73 -9.25
N VAL A 287 4.78 -2.43 -9.14
CA VAL A 287 5.96 -1.85 -9.80
C VAL A 287 7.10 -1.69 -8.80
N LEU A 288 8.14 -2.54 -8.93
CA LEU A 288 9.39 -2.39 -8.18
C LEU A 288 10.23 -1.25 -8.78
N ILE A 289 10.67 -0.32 -7.94
CA ILE A 289 11.59 0.76 -8.30
C ILE A 289 12.92 0.51 -7.60
N ILE A 290 13.99 0.39 -8.39
CA ILE A 290 15.37 0.18 -7.95
C ILE A 290 16.20 1.33 -8.51
N GLU A 291 16.48 2.34 -7.69
CA GLU A 291 17.32 3.48 -8.09
C GLU A 291 18.81 3.25 -7.79
N GLU A 292 19.67 3.86 -8.61
CA GLU A 292 21.14 3.90 -8.46
C GLU A 292 21.75 2.49 -8.31
N SER A 293 21.48 1.67 -9.34
CA SER A 293 21.75 0.22 -9.34
C SER A 293 23.00 -0.20 -10.13
N GLU A 294 23.93 0.72 -10.35
CA GLU A 294 25.10 0.48 -11.21
C GLU A 294 25.97 -0.65 -10.67
N ASP A 295 26.40 -0.54 -9.41
CA ASP A 295 27.33 -1.49 -8.78
C ASP A 295 26.78 -2.92 -8.64
N SER A 296 25.46 -3.10 -8.66
CA SER A 296 24.83 -4.43 -8.68
C SER A 296 24.69 -5.02 -10.09
N VAL A 297 25.04 -4.27 -11.15
CA VAL A 297 24.74 -4.59 -12.57
C VAL A 297 25.95 -4.45 -13.53
N GLN A 298 27.07 -3.85 -13.09
CA GLN A 298 28.23 -3.60 -13.97
C GLN A 298 28.77 -4.87 -14.67
N ALA A 299 29.26 -4.70 -15.90
CA ALA A 299 29.67 -5.78 -16.79
C ALA A 299 30.97 -6.52 -16.39
N ARG A 300 30.88 -7.40 -15.39
CA ARG A 300 31.73 -8.59 -15.16
C ARG A 300 33.26 -8.41 -15.29
N ASP A 301 33.86 -7.59 -14.44
CA ASP A 301 35.28 -7.77 -14.14
C ASP A 301 35.53 -9.04 -13.30
N LEU A 302 36.72 -9.62 -13.44
CA LEU A 302 37.01 -11.00 -13.04
C LEU A 302 37.07 -11.27 -11.52
N PHE A 303 36.97 -10.24 -10.65
CA PHE A 303 37.41 -10.33 -9.26
C PHE A 303 36.42 -9.93 -8.15
N ASN A 304 35.23 -9.38 -8.43
CA ASN A 304 34.23 -8.96 -7.42
C ASN A 304 32.78 -9.00 -7.98
N THR A 305 31.71 -8.92 -7.19
CA THR A 305 31.30 -9.93 -6.17
C THR A 305 29.78 -10.25 -6.21
N ASP A 306 29.01 -9.63 -7.13
CA ASP A 306 27.54 -9.49 -7.02
C ASP A 306 26.73 -10.23 -8.10
N LYS A 307 27.25 -11.36 -8.59
CA LYS A 307 26.59 -12.19 -9.63
C LYS A 307 25.17 -12.65 -9.25
N SER A 308 24.84 -12.74 -7.96
CA SER A 308 23.50 -13.06 -7.47
C SER A 308 22.49 -11.95 -7.75
N SER A 309 22.84 -10.68 -7.54
CA SER A 309 21.91 -9.55 -7.68
C SER A 309 21.29 -9.47 -9.09
N ILE A 310 22.13 -9.59 -10.14
CA ILE A 310 21.67 -9.64 -11.53
C ILE A 310 20.86 -10.92 -11.80
N ALA A 311 21.37 -12.09 -11.38
CA ALA A 311 20.70 -13.37 -11.64
C ALA A 311 19.30 -13.43 -11.00
N ASN A 312 19.16 -12.91 -9.78
CA ASN A 312 17.90 -12.84 -9.08
C ASN A 312 16.91 -11.89 -9.77
N LEU A 313 17.37 -10.70 -10.19
CA LEU A 313 16.56 -9.73 -10.95
C LEU A 313 15.99 -10.36 -12.22
N LEU A 314 16.83 -11.10 -12.95
CA LEU A 314 16.45 -11.85 -14.15
C LEU A 314 15.48 -13.00 -13.87
N ASN A 315 15.63 -13.70 -12.74
CA ASN A 315 14.71 -14.77 -12.34
C ASN A 315 13.30 -14.25 -11.99
N VAL A 316 13.21 -13.02 -11.47
CA VAL A 316 11.92 -12.35 -11.17
C VAL A 316 11.30 -11.71 -12.42
N SER A 317 12.10 -11.29 -13.41
CA SER A 317 11.60 -10.61 -14.63
C SER A 317 11.33 -11.54 -15.84
N ASP A 318 11.76 -12.81 -15.82
CA ASP A 318 11.71 -13.73 -16.98
C ASP A 318 11.63 -15.23 -16.58
N GLY A 319 11.39 -15.54 -15.31
CA GLY A 319 11.28 -16.92 -14.81
C GLY A 319 9.89 -17.26 -14.29
N LEU A 320 9.72 -18.46 -13.71
CA LEU A 320 8.47 -18.89 -13.07
C LEU A 320 8.00 -17.95 -11.94
N LEU A 321 8.89 -17.14 -11.36
CA LEU A 321 8.53 -16.10 -10.39
C LEU A 321 7.86 -14.88 -11.06
N SER A 322 8.10 -14.65 -12.35
CA SER A 322 7.41 -13.64 -13.15
C SER A 322 5.95 -14.01 -13.36
N ASP A 323 5.66 -15.26 -13.74
CA ASP A 323 4.30 -15.76 -13.96
C ASP A 323 3.43 -15.68 -12.67
N VAL A 324 4.08 -15.87 -11.51
CA VAL A 324 3.41 -15.88 -10.18
C VAL A 324 3.26 -14.48 -9.59
N LEU A 325 4.26 -13.60 -9.73
CA LEU A 325 4.27 -12.29 -9.07
C LEU A 325 3.83 -11.14 -10.00
N ASN A 326 3.93 -11.33 -11.32
CA ASN A 326 3.56 -10.35 -12.36
C ASN A 326 4.23 -8.96 -12.20
N LEU A 327 5.42 -8.96 -11.58
CA LEU A 327 6.13 -7.75 -11.17
C LEU A 327 6.77 -7.03 -12.36
N LYS A 328 6.62 -5.70 -12.32
CA LYS A 328 7.17 -4.79 -13.33
C LYS A 328 8.31 -4.02 -12.66
N ILE A 329 9.48 -4.00 -13.27
CA ILE A 329 10.72 -3.57 -12.62
C ILE A 329 11.28 -2.35 -13.34
N ILE A 330 11.49 -1.26 -12.61
CA ILE A 330 12.13 -0.03 -13.10
C ILE A 330 13.51 0.09 -12.44
N CYS A 331 14.58 -0.11 -13.20
CA CYS A 331 15.96 0.08 -12.75
C CYS A 331 16.54 1.39 -13.28
N THR A 332 17.20 2.18 -12.41
CA THR A 332 17.97 3.38 -12.84
C THR A 332 19.47 3.18 -12.75
N PHE A 333 20.17 3.80 -13.72
CA PHE A 333 21.62 3.75 -13.84
C PHE A 333 22.21 5.12 -14.23
N ASN A 334 23.32 5.48 -13.61
CA ASN A 334 24.15 6.65 -13.85
C ASN A 334 25.31 6.36 -14.81
N THR A 335 25.15 5.38 -15.71
CA THR A 335 26.17 4.90 -16.66
C THR A 335 25.60 4.67 -18.06
N ASP A 336 26.49 4.41 -19.04
CA ASP A 336 26.08 4.07 -20.41
C ASP A 336 25.63 2.60 -20.53
N ILE A 337 24.69 2.34 -21.46
CA ILE A 337 24.13 1.00 -21.70
C ILE A 337 25.21 -0.06 -21.98
N LYS A 338 26.34 0.34 -22.58
CA LYS A 338 27.48 -0.55 -22.89
C LYS A 338 28.13 -1.18 -21.66
N ASN A 339 27.93 -0.59 -20.48
CA ASN A 339 28.56 -0.99 -19.22
C ASN A 339 27.66 -1.92 -18.38
N LEU A 340 26.42 -2.19 -18.81
CA LEU A 340 25.46 -3.07 -18.15
C LEU A 340 25.63 -4.53 -18.63
N ASP A 341 25.34 -5.52 -17.79
CA ASP A 341 25.33 -6.92 -18.24
C ASP A 341 24.29 -7.16 -19.34
N LYS A 342 24.75 -7.61 -20.51
CA LYS A 342 23.93 -7.93 -21.69
C LYS A 342 22.84 -8.98 -21.43
N ALA A 343 22.88 -9.71 -20.31
CA ALA A 343 21.80 -10.61 -19.90
C ALA A 343 20.48 -9.89 -19.53
N LEU A 344 20.54 -8.60 -19.16
CA LEU A 344 19.38 -7.72 -18.95
C LEU A 344 18.84 -7.14 -20.26
N LEU A 345 19.71 -6.98 -21.25
CA LEU A 345 19.40 -6.40 -22.56
C LEU A 345 18.85 -7.43 -23.58
N ARG A 346 18.27 -8.53 -23.08
CA ARG A 346 17.73 -9.60 -23.92
C ARG A 346 16.28 -9.32 -24.28
N GLU A 347 15.97 -9.51 -25.56
CA GLU A 347 14.61 -9.55 -26.08
C GLU A 347 13.77 -10.58 -25.29
N GLY A 348 12.50 -10.27 -25.05
CA GLY A 348 11.61 -10.99 -24.13
C GLY A 348 11.59 -10.42 -22.70
N ARG A 349 12.74 -9.95 -22.18
CA ARG A 349 12.86 -9.44 -20.80
C ARG A 349 12.66 -7.94 -20.69
N LEU A 350 13.22 -7.23 -21.66
CA LEU A 350 13.32 -5.77 -21.67
C LEU A 350 12.07 -5.16 -22.34
N SER A 351 11.10 -4.75 -21.53
CA SER A 351 9.86 -4.10 -21.97
C SER A 351 10.07 -2.64 -22.40
N GLY A 352 11.18 -2.01 -21.97
CA GLY A 352 11.56 -0.69 -22.47
C GLY A 352 12.90 -0.17 -21.94
N ILE A 353 13.51 0.76 -22.68
CA ILE A 353 14.78 1.39 -22.29
C ILE A 353 14.81 2.86 -22.76
N HIS A 354 15.32 3.76 -21.91
CA HIS A 354 15.57 5.16 -22.28
C HIS A 354 16.90 5.68 -21.72
N ARG A 355 17.52 6.58 -22.50
CA ARG A 355 18.82 7.20 -22.22
C ARG A 355 18.60 8.67 -21.84
N PHE A 356 18.78 8.97 -20.56
CA PHE A 356 18.65 10.32 -20.00
C PHE A 356 20.00 11.05 -20.08
N GLU A 357 20.12 12.00 -21.00
CA GLU A 357 21.38 12.72 -21.26
C GLU A 357 21.35 14.18 -20.75
N ALA A 358 22.39 14.95 -21.06
CA ALA A 358 22.31 16.41 -20.99
C ALA A 358 21.44 16.92 -22.14
N LEU A 359 20.52 17.85 -21.86
CA LEU A 359 19.58 18.36 -22.85
C LEU A 359 20.28 19.30 -23.84
N PRO A 360 19.86 19.32 -25.13
CA PRO A 360 20.35 20.29 -26.11
C PRO A 360 20.23 21.73 -25.62
N ILE A 361 21.13 22.60 -26.10
CA ILE A 361 21.20 24.03 -25.78
C ILE A 361 19.83 24.70 -25.89
N GLU A 362 19.06 24.41 -26.94
CA GLU A 362 17.72 24.95 -27.11
C GLU A 362 16.76 24.53 -25.98
N ASN A 363 16.72 23.24 -25.65
CA ASN A 363 15.81 22.70 -24.65
C ASN A 363 16.17 23.20 -23.24
N ALA A 364 17.46 23.28 -22.92
CA ALA A 364 17.94 23.87 -21.67
C ALA A 364 17.48 25.33 -21.50
N ASN A 365 17.62 26.16 -22.54
CA ASN A 365 17.18 27.56 -22.51
C ASN A 365 15.63 27.72 -22.55
N LYS A 366 14.91 26.86 -23.29
CA LYS A 366 13.43 26.79 -23.27
C LYS A 366 12.92 26.48 -21.86
N ILE A 367 13.49 25.48 -21.18
CA ILE A 367 13.15 25.11 -19.79
C ILE A 367 13.49 26.24 -18.82
N ALA A 368 14.69 26.84 -18.91
CA ALA A 368 15.08 27.96 -18.07
C ALA A 368 14.07 29.12 -18.17
N LYS A 369 13.67 29.48 -19.39
CA LYS A 369 12.65 30.50 -19.65
C LYS A 369 11.28 30.15 -19.07
N LEU A 370 10.78 28.93 -19.27
CA LEU A 370 9.51 28.46 -18.69
C LEU A 370 9.48 28.52 -17.16
N ASN A 371 10.64 28.33 -16.52
CA ASN A 371 10.77 28.29 -15.06
C ASN A 371 11.20 29.64 -14.45
N ASN A 372 11.33 30.70 -15.26
CA ASN A 372 11.81 32.03 -14.86
C ASN A 372 13.22 32.01 -14.25
N ILE A 373 14.13 31.22 -14.85
CA ILE A 373 15.53 31.10 -14.46
C ILE A 373 16.37 32.05 -15.33
N GLU A 374 16.98 33.06 -14.72
CA GLU A 374 17.81 34.08 -15.39
C GLU A 374 19.21 33.54 -15.73
N ARG A 375 19.29 32.46 -16.52
CA ARG A 375 20.55 31.83 -16.94
C ARG A 375 20.47 31.36 -18.39
N GLU A 376 21.45 31.79 -19.19
CA GLU A 376 21.67 31.30 -20.55
C GLU A 376 22.65 30.10 -20.52
N PHE A 377 22.33 29.05 -21.28
CA PHE A 377 23.16 27.86 -21.46
C PHE A 377 23.78 27.87 -22.86
N LYS A 378 25.09 27.66 -22.95
CA LYS A 378 25.87 27.67 -24.21
C LYS A 378 26.42 26.30 -24.61
N GLU A 379 26.19 25.31 -23.76
CA GLU A 379 26.55 23.91 -23.92
C GLU A 379 25.35 23.06 -23.46
N PRO A 380 25.25 21.77 -23.85
CA PRO A 380 24.21 20.87 -23.36
C PRO A 380 24.21 20.77 -21.83
N ALA A 381 23.02 20.81 -21.21
CA ALA A 381 22.88 20.89 -19.76
C ALA A 381 21.88 19.89 -19.19
N THR A 382 22.24 19.23 -18.08
CA THR A 382 21.31 18.37 -17.34
C THR A 382 20.26 19.19 -16.59
N LEU A 383 19.10 18.58 -16.30
CA LEU A 383 18.06 19.19 -15.47
C LEU A 383 18.59 19.68 -14.11
N ALA A 384 19.55 18.96 -13.50
CA ALA A 384 20.21 19.41 -12.28
C ALA A 384 21.05 20.68 -12.47
N GLN A 385 21.76 20.84 -13.59
CA GLN A 385 22.53 22.06 -13.91
C GLN A 385 21.62 23.25 -14.30
N ILE A 386 20.42 22.98 -14.80
CA ILE A 386 19.43 24.03 -15.16
C ILE A 386 18.81 24.64 -13.90
N TYR A 387 18.36 23.80 -12.95
CA TYR A 387 17.60 24.24 -11.78
C TYR A 387 18.42 24.59 -10.53
N ASN A 388 19.68 24.17 -10.44
CA ASN A 388 20.55 24.52 -9.31
C ASN A 388 21.54 25.63 -9.68
N VAL A 389 21.72 26.57 -8.75
CA VAL A 389 22.85 27.51 -8.77
C VAL A 389 24.15 26.71 -8.51
N PRO A 390 25.24 26.95 -9.26
CA PRO A 390 26.56 26.41 -8.91
C PRO A 390 26.97 26.81 -7.49
N LEU A 391 27.72 25.95 -6.80
CA LEU A 391 28.44 26.36 -5.61
C LEU A 391 29.64 27.22 -6.01
N ASN A 392 30.06 28.11 -5.13
CA ASN A 392 31.33 28.83 -5.29
C ASN A 392 32.49 27.82 -5.30
N GLU A 393 33.56 28.12 -6.06
CA GLU A 393 34.64 27.15 -6.38
C GLU A 393 35.41 26.65 -5.15
N ASP A 394 35.36 27.39 -4.05
CA ASP A 394 35.97 27.07 -2.76
C ASP A 394 35.11 26.18 -1.85
N PHE A 395 33.85 25.91 -2.24
CA PHE A 395 32.83 25.22 -1.45
C PHE A 395 32.59 25.83 -0.04
N SER A 396 33.01 27.07 0.21
CA SER A 396 33.05 27.63 1.57
C SER A 396 31.69 28.15 2.06
N ASP A 397 30.88 28.66 1.13
CA ASP A 397 29.54 29.15 1.42
C ASP A 397 28.55 28.00 1.67
N PHE A 398 27.95 28.00 2.87
CA PHE A 398 26.65 27.36 3.07
C PHE A 398 25.66 27.99 2.09
N SER A 399 25.25 27.25 1.05
CA SER A 399 24.36 27.74 0.00
C SER A 399 23.18 28.52 0.60
N VAL A 400 23.19 29.85 0.42
CA VAL A 400 22.18 30.73 1.01
C VAL A 400 20.81 30.20 0.61
N ARG A 401 19.92 29.96 1.59
CA ARG A 401 18.57 29.43 1.35
C ARG A 401 17.64 30.51 0.75
N GLN A 402 18.02 31.03 -0.42
CA GLN A 402 17.05 31.40 -1.43
C GLN A 402 16.07 30.22 -1.58
N LYS A 403 14.78 30.51 -1.77
CA LYS A 403 13.76 29.46 -1.94
C LYS A 403 14.19 28.55 -3.10
N LYS A 404 14.59 27.31 -2.81
CA LYS A 404 14.90 26.32 -3.85
C LYS A 404 13.67 26.21 -4.75
N ILE A 405 13.82 26.63 -6.00
CA ILE A 405 12.84 26.36 -7.08
C ILE A 405 13.07 24.91 -7.50
N GLY A 406 12.74 23.99 -6.59
CA GLY A 406 12.90 22.56 -6.81
C GLY A 406 11.82 22.00 -7.74
N PHE A 407 12.02 20.75 -8.14
CA PHE A 407 11.10 19.96 -8.98
C PHE A 407 9.81 19.56 -8.24
N GLY A 408 9.03 20.55 -7.81
CA GLY A 408 7.80 20.36 -7.05
C GLY A 408 7.37 21.65 -6.34
N LYS A 409 6.51 22.42 -7.01
CA LYS A 409 5.55 23.33 -6.37
C LYS A 409 4.21 22.60 -6.32
#